data_AF-A0A7S0FGG9-F1
#
_entry.id   AF-A0A7S0FGG9-F1
#
_cell.length_a   1.000
_cell.length_b   1.000
_cell.length_c   1.000
_cell.angle_alpha   90.00
_cell.angle_beta   90.00
_cell.angle_gamma   90.00
#
_symmetry.space_group_name_H-M   'P 1'
#
loop_
_entity.id
_entity.type
_entity.pdbx_description
1 polymer ?
#
loop_
_entity_poly.entity_id
_entity_poly.type
_entity_poly.pdbx_seq_one_letter_code
_entity_poly.pdbx_strand_id
1 'polypeptide(L)'
;EVGSPEYFDYEELGLREVGHCCFVIPAGGLGERLGYSGVKFALPADITSNCCILGLYAAYIRAYEGLAAAGGCAEHLPLVIMASADTYQGIKALLEEHGHFGLHPSQVQILLQEKVAALADVRGSFAMDSPYRVATKPHGHGDIHYLLHSHGIVAKWLASGKRWAYFFQDTNTLYLTTFLCSLGVSAKHGLQVNSVAMPRRGKEAVGAITHLRRLDGRSIVVNVEYNQLEPLLIATGHTEGDVDGADGYSPFPGNTNGLIFALADYAAQLHITEGQ
;
A
#
# COMPACT_ATOMS: atom_id res chain seq x y z
N GLU A 1 3.04 -21.45 7.39
CA GLU A 1 3.23 -20.88 8.75
C GLU A 1 4.61 -20.25 8.87
N VAL A 2 4.78 -19.21 9.70
CA VAL A 2 6.10 -18.61 9.94
C VAL A 2 7.06 -19.67 10.48
N GLY A 3 8.26 -19.77 9.90
CA GLY A 3 9.27 -20.76 10.29
C GLY A 3 9.02 -22.19 9.80
N SER A 4 7.99 -22.45 9.00
CA SER A 4 7.84 -23.72 8.28
C SER A 4 8.87 -23.85 7.15
N PRO A 5 9.21 -25.07 6.69
CA PRO A 5 10.09 -25.25 5.53
C PRO A 5 9.61 -24.47 4.30
N GLU A 6 8.30 -24.49 4.04
CA GLU A 6 7.70 -23.74 2.94
C GLU A 6 7.87 -22.22 3.10
N TYR A 7 7.79 -21.69 4.33
CA TYR A 7 8.05 -20.27 4.59
C TYR A 7 9.50 -19.90 4.24
N PHE A 8 10.47 -20.73 4.62
CA PHE A 8 11.88 -20.49 4.29
C PHE A 8 12.15 -20.58 2.79
N ASP A 9 11.50 -21.51 2.08
CA ASP A 9 11.60 -21.60 0.61
C ASP A 9 11.10 -20.29 -0.05
N TYR A 10 9.98 -19.75 0.42
CA TYR A 10 9.47 -18.46 -0.08
C TYR A 10 10.39 -17.30 0.31
N GLU A 11 10.91 -17.26 1.54
CA GLU A 11 11.83 -16.23 1.97
C GLU A 11 13.12 -16.22 1.14
N GLU A 12 13.67 -17.40 0.81
CA GLU A 12 14.83 -17.53 -0.08
C GLU A 12 14.54 -17.01 -1.49
N LEU A 13 13.36 -17.33 -2.05
CA LEU A 13 12.93 -16.76 -3.32
C LEU A 13 12.78 -15.23 -3.23
N GLY A 14 12.19 -14.72 -2.16
CA GLY A 14 12.06 -13.30 -1.89
C GLY A 14 13.41 -12.58 -1.84
N LEU A 15 14.41 -13.18 -1.19
CA LEU A 15 15.78 -12.65 -1.13
C LEU A 15 16.41 -12.49 -2.52
N ARG A 16 16.16 -13.42 -3.45
CA ARG A 16 16.65 -13.32 -4.84
C ARG A 16 15.95 -12.21 -5.63
N GLU A 17 14.73 -11.88 -5.24
CA GLU A 17 13.85 -10.94 -5.95
C GLU A 17 13.90 -9.52 -5.39
N VAL A 18 14.35 -9.34 -4.15
CA VAL A 18 14.26 -8.07 -3.42
C VAL A 18 15.02 -6.92 -4.10
N GLY A 19 16.14 -7.21 -4.77
CA GLY A 19 16.91 -6.24 -5.56
C GLY A 19 16.12 -5.61 -6.71
N HIS A 20 15.05 -6.26 -7.14
CA HIS A 20 14.18 -5.84 -8.24
C HIS A 20 12.88 -5.20 -7.75
N CYS A 21 12.76 -4.85 -6.47
CA CYS A 21 11.55 -4.24 -5.91
C CYS A 21 11.63 -2.71 -5.82
N CYS A 22 10.48 -2.07 -5.94
CA CYS A 22 10.22 -0.68 -5.59
C CYS A 22 9.17 -0.60 -4.48
N PHE A 23 9.20 0.45 -3.67
CA PHE A 23 8.30 0.66 -2.54
C PHE A 23 7.44 1.90 -2.75
N VAL A 24 6.17 1.81 -2.36
CA VAL A 24 5.21 2.91 -2.50
C VAL A 24 4.39 3.05 -1.23
N ILE A 25 4.35 4.25 -0.67
CA ILE A 25 3.65 4.53 0.58
C ILE A 25 2.68 5.71 0.41
N PRO A 26 1.36 5.46 0.36
CA PRO A 26 0.36 6.49 0.54
C PRO A 26 0.39 7.07 1.96
N ALA A 27 0.78 8.33 2.11
CA ALA A 27 0.96 9.03 3.39
C ALA A 27 0.29 10.42 3.37
N GLY A 28 -0.92 10.49 2.82
CA GLY A 28 -1.69 11.74 2.71
C GLY A 28 -2.41 12.20 3.98
N GLY A 29 -2.48 11.35 5.01
CA GLY A 29 -3.26 11.60 6.23
C GLY A 29 -2.44 12.10 7.42
N LEU A 30 -3.00 13.05 8.17
CA LEU A 30 -2.47 13.46 9.48
C LEU A 30 -2.86 12.48 10.59
N GLY A 31 -2.17 12.58 11.73
CA GLY A 31 -2.40 11.75 12.93
C GLY A 31 -3.53 12.25 13.84
N GLU A 32 -4.39 13.17 13.41
CA GLU A 32 -5.31 13.91 14.31
C GLU A 32 -6.27 12.98 15.08
N ARG A 33 -6.76 11.91 14.43
CA ARG A 33 -7.60 10.89 15.08
C ARG A 33 -6.88 10.10 16.18
N LEU A 34 -5.55 10.07 16.15
CA LEU A 34 -4.69 9.48 17.18
C LEU A 34 -4.30 10.51 18.26
N GLY A 35 -4.78 11.76 18.16
CA GLY A 35 -4.36 12.86 19.04
C GLY A 35 -2.99 13.43 18.69
N TYR A 36 -2.47 13.19 17.48
CA TYR A 36 -1.15 13.66 17.05
C TYR A 36 -1.27 14.65 15.88
N SER A 37 -0.71 15.85 16.04
CA SER A 37 -0.82 16.94 15.05
C SER A 37 0.22 16.87 13.92
N GLY A 38 1.23 16.01 14.04
CA GLY A 38 2.25 15.83 13.02
C GLY A 38 1.90 14.81 11.94
N VAL A 39 2.84 14.61 11.02
CA VAL A 39 2.76 13.53 10.04
C VAL A 39 2.96 12.20 10.75
N LYS A 40 2.10 11.22 10.48
CA LYS A 40 2.11 9.93 11.19
C LYS A 40 3.46 9.21 11.15
N PHE A 41 4.26 9.43 10.11
CA PHE A 41 5.63 8.93 10.01
C PHE A 41 6.56 9.33 11.15
N ALA A 42 6.28 10.45 11.81
CA ALA A 42 7.06 10.94 12.95
C ALA A 42 6.65 10.28 14.28
N LEU A 43 5.58 9.47 14.30
CA LEU A 43 5.23 8.67 15.48
C LEU A 43 6.35 7.67 15.78
N PRO A 44 6.63 7.39 17.07
CA PRO A 44 7.60 6.36 17.44
C PRO A 44 7.07 4.99 17.04
N ALA A 45 7.90 4.21 16.34
CA ALA A 45 7.64 2.80 16.04
C ALA A 45 7.74 1.94 17.31
N ASP A 46 8.64 2.32 18.22
CA ASP A 46 8.75 1.76 19.57
C ASP A 46 9.26 2.83 20.55
N ILE A 47 8.94 2.66 21.84
CA ILE A 47 9.26 3.64 22.89
C ILE A 47 10.67 3.49 23.47
N THR A 48 11.40 2.44 23.08
CA THR A 48 12.73 2.14 23.63
C THR A 48 13.84 2.78 22.79
N SER A 49 13.75 2.67 21.47
CA SER A 49 14.68 3.27 20.53
C SER A 49 14.30 4.71 20.17
N ASN A 50 13.02 5.08 20.36
CA ASN A 50 12.41 6.30 19.83
C ASN A 50 12.59 6.45 18.31
N CYS A 51 12.86 5.36 17.58
CA CYS A 51 12.90 5.37 16.13
C CYS A 51 11.50 5.68 15.60
N CYS A 52 11.36 6.66 14.72
CA CYS A 52 10.10 6.97 14.09
C CYS A 52 9.74 5.94 13.01
N ILE A 53 8.46 5.83 12.66
CA ILE A 53 7.98 4.84 11.67
C ILE A 53 8.71 4.96 10.33
N LEU A 54 8.95 6.18 9.83
CA LEU A 54 9.69 6.36 8.57
C LEU A 54 11.16 5.94 8.70
N GLY A 55 11.77 6.15 9.86
CA GLY A 55 13.12 5.66 10.16
C GLY A 55 13.19 4.13 10.15
N LEU A 56 12.19 3.46 10.72
CA LEU A 56 12.10 2.00 10.68
C LEU A 56 11.92 1.47 9.26
N TYR A 57 11.03 2.09 8.47
CA TYR A 57 10.86 1.73 7.06
C TYR A 57 12.16 1.90 6.26
N ALA A 58 12.86 3.02 6.44
CA ALA A 58 14.15 3.25 5.82
C ALA A 58 15.21 2.21 6.25
N ALA A 59 15.23 1.82 7.52
CA ALA A 59 16.15 0.80 8.03
C ALA A 59 15.92 -0.56 7.34
N TYR A 60 14.66 -0.98 7.17
CA TYR A 60 14.31 -2.19 6.43
C TYR A 60 14.72 -2.10 4.96
N ILE A 61 14.42 -0.99 4.27
CA ILE A 61 14.80 -0.80 2.86
C ILE A 61 16.31 -0.91 2.69
N ARG A 62 17.10 -0.28 3.57
CA ARG A 62 18.56 -0.39 3.57
C ARG A 62 19.06 -1.80 3.88
N ALA A 63 18.39 -2.52 4.77
CA ALA A 63 18.71 -3.93 5.02
C ALA A 63 18.48 -4.76 3.75
N TYR A 64 17.39 -4.53 3.03
CA TYR A 64 17.13 -5.19 1.75
C TYR A 64 18.12 -4.80 0.65
N GLU A 65 18.55 -3.53 0.57
CA GLU A 65 19.65 -3.11 -0.31
C GLU A 65 20.93 -3.91 0.00
N GLY A 66 21.27 -4.07 1.29
CA GLY A 66 22.42 -4.88 1.72
C GLY A 66 22.30 -6.36 1.34
N LEU A 67 21.12 -6.96 1.50
CA LEU A 67 20.84 -8.33 1.08
C LEU A 67 20.91 -8.49 -0.44
N ALA A 68 20.34 -7.55 -1.20
CA ALA A 68 20.40 -7.52 -2.65
C ALA A 68 21.85 -7.40 -3.15
N ALA A 69 22.66 -6.55 -2.49
CA ALA A 69 24.07 -6.37 -2.83
C ALA A 69 24.89 -7.66 -2.61
N ALA A 70 24.61 -8.39 -1.53
CA ALA A 70 25.21 -9.71 -1.30
C ALA A 70 24.82 -10.73 -2.39
N GLY A 71 23.65 -10.58 -3.00
CA GLY A 71 23.17 -11.34 -4.16
C GLY A 71 23.64 -10.82 -5.53
N GLY A 72 24.48 -9.77 -5.57
CA GLY A 72 25.02 -9.20 -6.81
C GLY A 72 24.21 -8.03 -7.40
N CYS A 73 23.18 -7.54 -6.72
CA CYS A 73 22.41 -6.36 -7.13
C CYS A 73 22.76 -5.16 -6.23
N ALA A 74 23.64 -4.27 -6.72
CA ALA A 74 24.13 -3.12 -5.96
C ALA A 74 23.30 -1.82 -6.15
N GLU A 75 22.12 -1.91 -6.77
CA GLU A 75 21.28 -0.75 -7.03
C GLU A 75 20.42 -0.37 -5.82
N HIS A 76 20.17 0.93 -5.67
CA HIS A 76 19.21 1.43 -4.69
C HIS A 76 17.79 0.92 -4.96
N LEU A 77 17.02 0.74 -3.89
CA LEU A 77 15.61 0.34 -3.98
C LEU A 77 14.72 1.60 -3.98
N PRO A 78 14.03 1.92 -5.09
CA PRO A 78 13.25 3.15 -5.16
C PRO A 78 12.11 3.18 -4.14
N LEU A 79 11.90 4.34 -3.52
CA LEU A 79 10.81 4.63 -2.60
C LEU A 79 10.01 5.83 -3.10
N VAL A 80 8.71 5.64 -3.32
CA VAL A 80 7.76 6.73 -3.56
C VAL A 80 6.90 6.91 -2.32
N ILE A 81 6.78 8.16 -1.88
CA ILE A 81 5.88 8.57 -0.81
C ILE A 81 4.84 9.50 -1.43
N MET A 82 3.57 9.13 -1.40
CA MET A 82 2.51 10.07 -1.76
C MET A 82 2.12 10.90 -0.54
N ALA A 83 2.27 12.22 -0.63
CA ALA A 83 1.91 13.17 0.40
C ALA A 83 0.71 14.01 -0.02
N SER A 84 0.03 14.62 0.95
CA SER A 84 -0.98 15.67 0.71
C SER A 84 -0.39 17.05 0.94
N ALA A 85 -1.13 18.09 0.58
CA ALA A 85 -0.75 19.47 0.93
C ALA A 85 -0.51 19.64 2.44
N ASP A 86 -1.19 18.84 3.26
CA ASP A 86 -1.13 18.89 4.72
C ASP A 86 0.06 18.08 5.28
N THR A 87 0.53 17.04 4.56
CA THR A 87 1.65 16.19 5.03
C THR A 87 3.00 16.48 4.36
N TYR A 88 3.01 17.10 3.17
CA TYR A 88 4.21 17.24 2.34
C TYR A 88 5.39 17.89 3.07
N GLN A 89 5.17 19.06 3.69
CA GLN A 89 6.26 19.78 4.37
C GLN A 89 6.77 19.01 5.59
N GLY A 90 5.88 18.36 6.35
CA GLY A 90 6.27 17.57 7.51
C GLY A 90 7.10 16.33 7.13
N ILE A 91 6.73 15.64 6.05
CA ILE A 91 7.49 14.47 5.55
C ILE A 91 8.86 14.92 5.04
N LYS A 92 8.90 16.01 4.25
CA LYS A 92 10.15 16.56 3.72
C LYS A 92 11.11 16.96 4.85
N ALA A 93 10.61 17.73 5.83
CA ALA A 93 11.41 18.15 6.98
C ALA A 93 11.94 16.96 7.79
N LEU A 94 11.10 15.94 8.02
CA LEU A 94 11.50 14.73 8.74
C LEU A 94 12.64 13.98 8.04
N LEU A 95 12.59 13.87 6.71
CA LEU A 95 13.67 13.27 5.91
C LEU A 95 14.96 14.12 5.97
N GLU A 96 14.86 15.44 5.81
CA GLU A 96 16.02 16.34 5.82
C GLU A 96 16.73 16.37 7.18
N GLU A 97 15.96 16.48 8.27
CA GLU A 97 16.47 16.51 9.65
C GLU A 97 17.28 15.24 10.00
N HIS A 98 16.90 14.09 9.46
CA HIS A 98 17.51 12.80 9.77
C HIS A 98 18.45 12.30 8.67
N GLY A 99 18.86 13.16 7.73
CA GLY A 99 19.76 12.76 6.64
C GLY A 99 19.21 11.62 5.78
N HIS A 100 17.90 11.67 5.47
CA HIS A 100 17.12 10.65 4.76
C HIS A 100 17.18 9.26 5.40
N PHE A 101 17.48 9.19 6.71
CA PHE A 101 17.64 7.93 7.46
C PHE A 101 18.69 6.99 6.82
N GLY A 102 19.66 7.56 6.10
CA GLY A 102 20.70 6.84 5.37
C GLY A 102 20.29 6.30 4.01
N LEU A 103 19.06 6.55 3.53
CA LEU A 103 18.69 6.31 2.14
C LEU A 103 19.38 7.32 1.23
N HIS A 104 19.70 6.91 0.00
CA HIS A 104 20.24 7.84 -0.98
C HIS A 104 19.16 8.86 -1.39
N PRO A 105 19.38 10.19 -1.34
CA PRO A 105 18.31 11.16 -1.60
C PRO A 105 17.59 10.99 -2.95
N SER A 106 18.29 10.55 -4.00
CA SER A 106 17.66 10.31 -5.31
C SER A 106 16.79 9.06 -5.39
N GLN A 107 16.88 8.15 -4.42
CA GLN A 107 16.03 6.94 -4.38
C GLN A 107 14.65 7.25 -3.78
N VAL A 108 14.48 8.38 -3.08
CA VAL A 108 13.23 8.80 -2.43
C VAL A 108 12.55 9.89 -3.24
N GLN A 109 11.29 9.68 -3.63
CA GLN A 109 10.48 10.66 -4.35
C GLN A 109 9.18 10.93 -3.60
N ILE A 110 8.89 12.19 -3.32
CA ILE A 110 7.62 12.60 -2.72
C ILE A 110 6.70 13.12 -3.83
N LEU A 111 5.56 12.46 -4.02
CA LEU A 111 4.54 12.87 -4.99
C LEU A 111 3.37 13.53 -4.25
N LEU A 112 2.93 14.69 -4.72
CA LEU A 112 1.85 15.44 -4.08
C LEU A 112 0.50 15.03 -4.68
N GLN A 113 -0.42 14.51 -3.87
CA GLN A 113 -1.81 14.29 -4.29
C GLN A 113 -2.56 15.62 -4.35
N GLU A 114 -3.42 15.76 -5.36
CA GLU A 114 -4.29 16.92 -5.50
C GLU A 114 -5.54 16.78 -4.62
N LYS A 115 -6.26 17.88 -4.42
CA LYS A 115 -7.58 17.86 -3.79
C LYS A 115 -8.64 17.92 -4.88
N VAL A 116 -9.75 17.22 -4.68
CA VAL A 116 -10.92 17.26 -5.57
C VAL A 116 -12.02 18.11 -4.96
N ALA A 117 -12.92 18.63 -5.80
CA ALA A 117 -14.06 19.41 -5.37
C ALA A 117 -15.02 18.57 -4.50
N ALA A 118 -15.44 19.11 -3.36
CA ALA A 118 -16.44 18.49 -2.52
C ALA A 118 -17.85 18.82 -3.03
N LEU A 119 -18.77 17.86 -2.93
CA LEU A 119 -20.17 18.04 -3.28
C LEU A 119 -20.98 18.41 -2.03
N ALA A 120 -21.84 19.42 -2.15
CA ALA A 120 -22.72 19.90 -1.09
C ALA A 120 -24.01 19.07 -0.97
N ASP A 121 -24.49 18.52 -2.09
CA ASP A 121 -25.75 17.82 -2.14
C ASP A 121 -25.79 16.72 -3.22
N VAL A 122 -26.87 15.93 -3.20
CA VAL A 122 -27.13 14.82 -4.15
C VAL A 122 -27.34 15.29 -5.58
N ARG A 123 -27.48 16.60 -5.83
CA ARG A 123 -27.59 17.17 -7.18
C ARG A 123 -26.22 17.44 -7.79
N GLY A 124 -25.14 17.22 -7.03
CA GLY A 124 -23.77 17.47 -7.49
C GLY A 124 -23.36 18.93 -7.41
N SER A 125 -24.03 19.75 -6.59
CA SER A 125 -23.63 21.15 -6.39
C SER A 125 -22.30 21.21 -5.66
N PHE A 126 -21.39 22.10 -6.05
CA PHE A 126 -20.12 22.28 -5.33
C PHE A 126 -20.35 22.83 -3.93
N ALA A 127 -19.67 22.24 -2.94
CA ALA A 127 -19.50 22.87 -1.64
C ALA A 127 -18.55 24.06 -1.75
N MET A 128 -18.82 25.12 -1.00
CA MET A 128 -18.09 26.38 -1.08
C MET A 128 -17.52 26.73 0.30
N ASP A 129 -16.22 27.01 0.39
CA ASP A 129 -15.60 27.59 1.59
C ASP A 129 -15.89 29.09 1.70
N SER A 130 -16.06 29.75 0.54
CA SER A 130 -16.39 31.16 0.41
C SER A 130 -17.12 31.41 -0.92
N PRO A 131 -17.68 32.61 -1.16
CA PRO A 131 -18.39 32.90 -2.42
C PRO A 131 -17.58 32.67 -3.71
N TYR A 132 -16.26 32.60 -3.62
CA TYR A 132 -15.36 32.45 -4.77
C TYR A 132 -14.37 31.28 -4.63
N ARG A 133 -14.56 30.41 -3.63
CA ARG A 133 -13.66 29.27 -3.40
C ARG A 133 -14.45 27.99 -3.13
N VAL A 134 -14.30 27.03 -4.04
CA VAL A 134 -14.84 25.67 -3.89
C VAL A 134 -14.12 24.96 -2.74
N ALA A 135 -14.89 24.34 -1.86
CA ALA A 135 -14.37 23.47 -0.81
C ALA A 135 -13.80 22.21 -1.46
N THR A 136 -12.61 21.80 -1.03
CA THR A 136 -11.91 20.64 -1.60
C THR A 136 -11.53 19.63 -0.53
N LYS A 137 -11.46 18.36 -0.91
CA LYS A 137 -11.07 17.24 -0.03
C LYS A 137 -10.07 16.32 -0.74
N PRO A 138 -9.26 15.56 0.01
CA PRO A 138 -8.47 14.48 -0.56
C PRO A 138 -9.35 13.50 -1.35
N HIS A 139 -8.90 13.07 -2.53
CA HIS A 139 -9.62 12.09 -3.35
C HIS A 139 -9.49 10.67 -2.81
N GLY A 140 -8.41 10.39 -2.06
CA GLY A 140 -8.14 9.12 -1.41
C GLY A 140 -6.78 8.58 -1.80
N HIS A 141 -6.39 7.43 -1.26
CA HIS A 141 -5.08 6.85 -1.54
C HIS A 141 -4.94 6.29 -2.97
N GLY A 142 -6.04 6.20 -3.74
CA GLY A 142 -6.04 5.75 -5.13
C GLY A 142 -5.29 6.68 -6.09
N ASP A 143 -5.12 7.96 -5.74
CA ASP A 143 -4.39 8.94 -6.56
C ASP A 143 -2.94 8.53 -6.85
N ILE A 144 -2.37 7.65 -6.01
CA ILE A 144 -1.01 7.16 -6.22
C ILE A 144 -0.82 6.53 -7.60
N HIS A 145 -1.84 5.85 -8.13
CA HIS A 145 -1.76 5.20 -9.44
C HIS A 145 -1.63 6.26 -10.55
N TYR A 146 -2.51 7.25 -10.54
CA TYR A 146 -2.44 8.41 -11.44
C TYR A 146 -1.11 9.18 -11.29
N LEU A 147 -0.63 9.40 -10.07
CA LEU A 147 0.65 10.10 -9.84
C LEU A 147 1.83 9.32 -10.41
N LEU A 148 1.88 7.99 -10.21
CA LEU A 148 2.90 7.13 -10.78
C LEU A 148 2.86 7.11 -12.32
N HIS A 149 1.67 7.16 -12.92
CA HIS A 149 1.47 7.22 -14.37
C HIS A 149 1.94 8.57 -14.94
N SER A 150 1.36 9.67 -14.47
CA SER A 150 1.61 11.04 -14.95
C SER A 150 3.06 11.48 -14.82
N HIS A 151 3.79 10.99 -13.80
CA HIS A 151 5.21 11.30 -13.60
C HIS A 151 6.17 10.32 -14.31
N GLY A 152 5.62 9.33 -15.04
CA GLY A 152 6.39 8.31 -15.76
C GLY A 152 7.26 7.45 -14.85
N ILE A 153 6.87 7.26 -13.58
CA ILE A 153 7.69 6.58 -12.57
C ILE A 153 7.84 5.09 -12.89
N VAL A 154 6.72 4.45 -13.24
CA VAL A 154 6.70 3.02 -13.55
C VAL A 154 7.55 2.69 -14.78
N ALA A 155 7.50 3.54 -15.81
CA ALA A 155 8.33 3.39 -17.00
C ALA A 155 9.83 3.47 -16.67
N LYS A 156 10.23 4.38 -15.77
CA LYS A 156 11.62 4.49 -15.29
C LYS A 156 12.04 3.23 -14.53
N TRP A 157 11.19 2.71 -13.66
CA TRP A 157 11.47 1.48 -12.90
C TRP A 157 11.62 0.25 -13.79
N LEU A 158 10.77 0.11 -14.81
CA LEU A 158 10.92 -0.97 -15.80
C LEU A 158 12.24 -0.84 -16.57
N ALA A 159 12.60 0.38 -16.99
CA ALA A 159 13.86 0.63 -17.69
C ALA A 159 15.10 0.35 -16.82
N SER A 160 14.98 0.47 -15.50
CA SER A 160 16.02 0.11 -14.53
C SER A 160 15.94 -1.34 -14.05
N GLY A 161 15.25 -2.23 -14.78
CA GLY A 161 15.20 -3.67 -14.46
C GLY A 161 14.45 -4.04 -13.18
N LYS A 162 13.58 -3.17 -12.68
CA LYS A 162 12.69 -3.49 -11.55
C LYS A 162 11.53 -4.34 -12.05
N ARG A 163 11.06 -5.25 -11.18
CA ARG A 163 10.08 -6.28 -11.49
C ARG A 163 8.88 -6.26 -10.56
N TRP A 164 9.01 -5.66 -9.38
CA TRP A 164 7.99 -5.67 -8.35
C TRP A 164 7.74 -4.27 -7.80
N ALA A 165 6.49 -3.94 -7.50
CA ALA A 165 6.15 -2.76 -6.72
C ALA A 165 5.35 -3.18 -5.49
N TYR A 166 5.82 -2.82 -4.31
CA TYR A 166 5.14 -3.08 -3.04
C TYR A 166 4.53 -1.80 -2.48
N PHE A 167 3.20 -1.79 -2.40
CA PHE A 167 2.41 -0.71 -1.83
C PHE A 167 2.02 -1.08 -0.41
N PHE A 168 2.24 -0.18 0.54
CA PHE A 168 1.87 -0.39 1.94
C PHE A 168 1.58 0.95 2.65
N GLN A 169 1.01 0.89 3.85
CA GLN A 169 0.42 2.06 4.51
C GLN A 169 1.36 2.73 5.54
N ASP A 170 1.05 3.97 5.88
CA ASP A 170 1.89 4.88 6.67
C ASP A 170 2.21 4.43 8.11
N THR A 171 1.37 3.61 8.76
CA THR A 171 1.51 3.29 10.19
C THR A 171 1.44 1.80 10.56
N ASN A 172 1.79 0.88 9.66
CA ASN A 172 1.87 -0.54 10.00
C ASN A 172 3.30 -1.07 9.77
N THR A 173 4.05 -1.17 10.86
CA THR A 173 5.46 -1.59 10.84
C THR A 173 5.65 -3.07 10.54
N LEU A 174 4.58 -3.88 10.56
CA LEU A 174 4.65 -5.33 10.38
C LEU A 174 4.74 -5.76 8.91
N TYR A 175 4.46 -4.87 7.95
CA TYR A 175 4.52 -5.20 6.51
C TYR A 175 5.87 -5.79 6.11
N LEU A 176 6.95 -5.15 6.57
CA LEU A 176 8.31 -5.48 6.17
C LEU A 176 8.82 -6.76 6.85
N THR A 177 8.24 -7.15 7.98
CA THR A 177 8.56 -8.43 8.63
C THR A 177 8.22 -9.63 7.75
N THR A 178 7.11 -9.57 7.00
CA THR A 178 6.64 -10.67 6.14
C THR A 178 6.91 -10.45 4.65
N PHE A 179 7.56 -9.35 4.30
CA PHE A 179 7.68 -8.89 2.93
C PHE A 179 8.46 -9.86 2.03
N LEU A 180 9.62 -10.37 2.49
CA LEU A 180 10.42 -11.30 1.69
C LEU A 180 9.65 -12.58 1.36
N CYS A 181 9.01 -13.20 2.35
CA CYS A 181 8.14 -14.36 2.12
C CYS A 181 7.00 -14.02 1.15
N SER A 182 6.32 -12.88 1.33
CA SER A 182 5.21 -12.46 0.45
C SER A 182 5.67 -12.22 -0.99
N LEU A 183 6.86 -11.64 -1.18
CA LEU A 183 7.49 -11.45 -2.48
C LEU A 183 7.84 -12.80 -3.13
N GLY A 184 8.38 -13.74 -2.35
CA GLY A 184 8.66 -15.09 -2.82
C GLY A 184 7.41 -15.86 -3.24
N VAL A 185 6.28 -15.70 -2.53
CA VAL A 185 4.98 -16.24 -2.94
C VAL A 185 4.58 -15.67 -4.30
N SER A 186 4.66 -14.35 -4.48
CA SER A 186 4.35 -13.71 -5.77
C SER A 186 5.24 -14.25 -6.90
N ALA A 187 6.54 -14.40 -6.65
CA ALA A 187 7.50 -14.88 -7.64
C ALA A 187 7.29 -16.36 -8.00
N LYS A 188 7.09 -17.23 -7.00
CA LYS A 188 6.89 -18.67 -7.22
C LYS A 188 5.64 -18.97 -8.05
N HIS A 189 4.56 -18.24 -7.77
CA HIS A 189 3.24 -18.48 -8.38
C HIS A 189 2.95 -17.58 -9.58
N GLY A 190 3.85 -16.65 -9.93
CA GLY A 190 3.66 -15.71 -11.03
C GLY A 190 2.45 -14.79 -10.82
N LEU A 191 2.21 -14.34 -9.58
CA LEU A 191 1.06 -13.51 -9.25
C LEU A 191 1.23 -12.09 -9.80
N GLN A 192 0.26 -11.63 -10.60
CA GLN A 192 0.23 -10.25 -11.09
C GLN A 192 -0.09 -9.25 -9.98
N VAL A 193 -0.95 -9.66 -9.03
CA VAL A 193 -1.32 -8.91 -7.83
C VAL A 193 -1.36 -9.90 -6.67
N ASN A 194 -0.71 -9.55 -5.56
CA ASN A 194 -0.77 -10.29 -4.31
C ASN A 194 -1.16 -9.35 -3.17
N SER A 195 -2.34 -9.59 -2.58
CA SER A 195 -2.82 -8.87 -1.39
C SER A 195 -2.31 -9.57 -0.13
N VAL A 196 -1.47 -8.87 0.63
CA VAL A 196 -1.06 -9.31 1.96
C VAL A 196 -2.29 -9.21 2.87
N ALA A 197 -2.75 -10.35 3.36
CA ALA A 197 -3.98 -10.45 4.14
C ALA A 197 -3.72 -11.00 5.53
N MET A 198 -4.70 -10.84 6.41
CA MET A 198 -4.69 -11.44 7.75
C MET A 198 -5.99 -12.19 8.03
N PRO A 199 -5.97 -13.20 8.92
CA PRO A 199 -7.21 -13.72 9.49
C PRO A 199 -7.99 -12.57 10.16
N ARG A 200 -9.29 -12.48 9.90
CA ARG A 200 -10.21 -11.50 10.50
C ARG A 200 -11.42 -12.21 11.06
N ARG A 201 -12.11 -11.61 12.03
CA ARG A 201 -13.38 -12.13 12.55
C ARG A 201 -14.55 -11.59 11.76
N GLY A 202 -15.65 -12.33 11.70
CA GLY A 202 -16.91 -11.89 11.13
C GLY A 202 -17.33 -10.54 11.70
N LYS A 203 -17.71 -9.61 10.81
CA LYS A 203 -18.18 -8.25 11.13
C LYS A 203 -17.12 -7.33 11.71
N GLU A 204 -15.83 -7.72 11.67
CA GLU A 204 -14.72 -6.84 11.99
C GLU A 204 -14.66 -5.67 10.99
N ALA A 205 -14.26 -4.48 11.46
CA ALA A 205 -14.19 -3.26 10.66
C ALA A 205 -12.95 -3.23 9.74
N VAL A 206 -12.75 -4.31 8.98
CA VAL A 206 -11.65 -4.53 8.05
C VAL A 206 -12.25 -5.08 6.75
N GLY A 207 -11.90 -4.47 5.62
CA GLY A 207 -12.31 -4.94 4.30
C GLY A 207 -11.88 -6.38 4.06
N ALA A 208 -12.59 -7.09 3.20
CA ALA A 208 -12.36 -8.50 2.95
C ALA A 208 -11.96 -8.76 1.50
N ILE A 209 -10.96 -9.61 1.29
CA ILE A 209 -10.59 -10.08 -0.05
C ILE A 209 -11.62 -11.12 -0.50
N THR A 210 -12.33 -10.82 -1.58
CA THR A 210 -13.42 -11.64 -2.10
C THR A 210 -13.24 -11.94 -3.58
N HIS A 211 -13.75 -13.10 -4.02
CA HIS A 211 -13.89 -13.42 -5.44
C HIS A 211 -15.32 -13.10 -5.88
N LEU A 212 -15.49 -11.98 -6.57
CA LEU A 212 -16.78 -11.54 -7.07
C LEU A 212 -17.03 -12.11 -8.47
N ARG A 213 -18.20 -12.69 -8.69
CA ARG A 213 -18.64 -13.21 -9.99
C ARG A 213 -19.86 -12.46 -10.47
N ARG A 214 -19.76 -11.87 -11.66
CA ARG A 214 -20.89 -11.25 -12.37
C ARG A 214 -21.73 -12.32 -13.06
N LEU A 215 -23.01 -12.00 -13.30
CA LEU A 215 -23.94 -12.87 -14.01
C LEU A 215 -23.51 -13.17 -15.45
N ASP A 216 -22.75 -12.26 -16.07
CA ASP A 216 -22.19 -12.42 -17.42
C ASP A 216 -20.93 -13.31 -17.47
N GLY A 217 -20.53 -13.92 -16.34
CA GLY A 217 -19.40 -14.83 -16.25
C GLY A 217 -18.07 -14.15 -15.94
N ARG A 218 -17.96 -12.82 -16.00
CA ARG A 218 -16.75 -12.10 -15.57
C ARG A 218 -16.56 -12.25 -14.06
N SER A 219 -15.31 -12.33 -13.62
CA SER A 219 -14.99 -12.35 -12.20
C SER A 219 -13.79 -11.50 -11.86
N ILE A 220 -13.72 -11.03 -10.62
CA ILE A 220 -12.61 -10.23 -10.10
C ILE A 220 -12.32 -10.64 -8.66
N VAL A 221 -11.04 -10.70 -8.30
CA VAL A 221 -10.63 -10.78 -6.89
C VAL A 221 -10.35 -9.36 -6.42
N VAL A 222 -11.09 -8.90 -5.42
CA VAL A 222 -11.02 -7.51 -4.95
C VAL A 222 -11.36 -7.40 -3.48
N ASN A 223 -10.86 -6.35 -2.85
CA ASN A 223 -11.31 -5.90 -1.54
C ASN A 223 -12.77 -5.42 -1.60
N VAL A 224 -13.61 -5.94 -0.72
CA VAL A 224 -14.94 -5.39 -0.42
C VAL A 224 -14.89 -4.79 0.97
N GLU A 225 -15.19 -3.49 1.06
CA GLU A 225 -15.19 -2.77 2.33
C GLU A 225 -16.17 -3.39 3.34
N TYR A 226 -15.80 -3.38 4.62
CA TYR A 226 -16.56 -4.02 5.69
C TYR A 226 -18.02 -3.53 5.77
N ASN A 227 -18.26 -2.26 5.42
CA ASN A 227 -19.58 -1.65 5.41
C ASN A 227 -20.45 -2.06 4.20
N GLN A 228 -19.86 -2.69 3.18
CA GLN A 228 -20.55 -3.22 2.00
C GLN A 228 -20.64 -4.75 2.01
N LEU A 229 -19.73 -5.42 2.73
CA LEU A 229 -19.61 -6.88 2.70
C LEU A 229 -20.88 -7.60 3.17
N GLU A 230 -21.40 -7.25 4.34
CA GLU A 230 -22.57 -7.92 4.91
C GLU A 230 -23.81 -7.83 3.99
N PRO A 231 -24.23 -6.63 3.50
CA PRO A 231 -25.32 -6.53 2.52
C PRO A 231 -25.05 -7.32 1.24
N LEU A 232 -23.81 -7.31 0.74
CA LEU A 232 -23.43 -8.02 -0.48
C LEU A 232 -23.57 -9.53 -0.32
N LEU A 233 -23.08 -10.08 0.79
CA LEU A 233 -23.15 -11.51 1.10
C LEU A 233 -24.61 -11.99 1.18
N ILE A 234 -25.43 -11.26 1.94
CA ILE A 234 -26.86 -11.57 2.08
C ILE A 234 -27.55 -11.54 0.70
N ALA A 235 -27.28 -10.52 -0.10
CA ALA A 235 -27.89 -10.37 -1.44
C ALA A 235 -27.43 -11.44 -2.44
N THR A 236 -26.31 -12.12 -2.19
CA THR A 236 -25.71 -13.12 -3.09
C THR A 236 -25.89 -14.57 -2.61
N GLY A 237 -26.70 -14.78 -1.57
CA GLY A 237 -27.10 -16.11 -1.11
C GLY A 237 -26.34 -16.64 0.11
N HIS A 238 -25.45 -15.83 0.71
CA HIS A 238 -24.84 -16.12 2.01
C HIS A 238 -25.77 -15.59 3.11
N THR A 239 -26.82 -16.35 3.44
CA THR A 239 -27.92 -15.88 4.30
C THR A 239 -27.50 -15.53 5.73
N GLU A 240 -26.41 -16.10 6.22
CA GLU A 240 -25.86 -15.81 7.55
C GLU A 240 -24.95 -14.57 7.56
N GLY A 241 -24.64 -14.01 6.39
CA GLY A 241 -23.73 -12.87 6.24
C GLY A 241 -22.27 -13.25 6.46
N ASP A 242 -21.50 -12.32 7.01
CA ASP A 242 -20.10 -12.52 7.35
C ASP A 242 -19.96 -13.14 8.75
N VAL A 243 -19.85 -14.47 8.78
CA VAL A 243 -19.74 -15.27 10.01
C VAL A 243 -18.43 -16.04 10.07
N ASP A 244 -17.97 -16.33 11.29
CA ASP A 244 -16.78 -17.13 11.52
C ASP A 244 -16.99 -18.59 11.13
N GLY A 245 -15.96 -19.18 10.52
CA GLY A 245 -15.84 -20.61 10.26
C GLY A 245 -15.43 -21.40 11.51
N ALA A 246 -15.15 -22.69 11.30
CA ALA A 246 -14.80 -23.61 12.39
C ALA A 246 -13.46 -23.29 13.08
N ASP A 247 -12.59 -22.54 12.41
CA ASP A 247 -11.31 -22.06 12.93
C ASP A 247 -11.44 -20.73 13.72
N GLY A 248 -12.64 -20.18 13.83
CA GLY A 248 -12.92 -18.94 14.57
C GLY A 248 -12.60 -17.66 13.80
N TYR A 249 -12.43 -17.74 12.48
CA TYR A 249 -12.21 -16.60 11.60
C TYR A 249 -13.19 -16.60 10.43
N SER A 250 -13.43 -15.43 9.84
CA SER A 250 -14.19 -15.33 8.60
C SER A 250 -13.47 -16.07 7.47
N PRO A 251 -14.21 -16.76 6.58
CA PRO A 251 -13.63 -17.38 5.40
C PRO A 251 -13.07 -16.36 4.40
N PHE A 252 -13.34 -15.06 4.59
CA PHE A 252 -12.83 -13.98 3.75
C PHE A 252 -11.65 -13.28 4.44
N PRO A 253 -10.41 -13.38 3.91
CA PRO A 253 -9.24 -12.78 4.53
C PRO A 253 -9.35 -11.26 4.62
N GLY A 254 -8.85 -10.69 5.73
CA GLY A 254 -8.83 -9.25 5.96
C GLY A 254 -7.78 -8.56 5.10
N ASN A 255 -8.22 -7.57 4.32
CA ASN A 255 -7.34 -6.75 3.51
C ASN A 255 -6.54 -5.80 4.40
N THR A 256 -5.21 -5.89 4.33
CA THR A 256 -4.33 -4.96 5.06
C THR A 256 -4.01 -3.70 4.26
N ASN A 257 -4.30 -3.66 2.94
CA ASN A 257 -3.76 -2.68 1.99
C ASN A 257 -2.23 -2.77 1.77
N GLY A 258 -1.62 -3.92 2.07
CA GLY A 258 -0.32 -4.33 1.53
C GLY A 258 -0.50 -5.03 0.19
N LEU A 259 0.00 -4.47 -0.91
CA LEU A 259 -0.20 -4.98 -2.26
C LEU A 259 1.14 -5.12 -2.99
N ILE A 260 1.48 -6.33 -3.44
CA ILE A 260 2.63 -6.58 -4.31
C ILE A 260 2.11 -6.72 -5.74
N PHE A 261 2.66 -5.94 -6.65
CA PHE A 261 2.35 -6.00 -8.08
C PHE A 261 3.55 -6.50 -8.88
N ALA A 262 3.29 -7.38 -9.84
CA ALA A 262 4.22 -7.59 -10.95
C ALA A 262 4.26 -6.32 -11.79
N LEU A 263 5.43 -5.69 -11.90
CA LEU A 263 5.55 -4.32 -12.39
C LEU A 263 5.17 -4.20 -13.87
N ALA A 264 5.45 -5.22 -14.68
CA ALA A 264 5.10 -5.24 -16.10
C ALA A 264 3.57 -5.26 -16.31
N ASP A 265 2.86 -6.13 -15.59
CA ASP A 265 1.40 -6.22 -15.64
C ASP A 265 0.75 -4.95 -15.09
N TYR A 266 1.27 -4.44 -13.98
CA TYR A 266 0.83 -3.17 -13.40
C TYR A 266 1.02 -2.01 -14.38
N ALA A 267 2.17 -1.91 -15.05
CA ALA A 267 2.43 -0.88 -16.05
C ALA A 267 1.47 -0.96 -17.25
N ALA A 268 1.16 -2.18 -17.72
CA ALA A 268 0.23 -2.38 -18.81
C ALA A 268 -1.19 -1.91 -18.43
N GLN A 269 -1.67 -2.27 -17.23
CA GLN A 269 -2.96 -1.79 -16.74
C GLN A 269 -2.96 -0.28 -16.52
N LEU A 270 -1.89 0.26 -15.93
CA LEU A 270 -1.76 1.69 -15.67
C LEU A 270 -1.78 2.52 -16.96
N HIS A 271 -1.22 2.00 -18.05
CA HIS A 271 -1.28 2.64 -19.36
C HIS A 271 -2.70 2.59 -19.96
N ILE A 272 -3.43 1.49 -19.78
CA ILE A 272 -4.81 1.35 -20.27
C ILE A 272 -5.77 2.30 -19.54
N THR A 273 -5.61 2.43 -18.22
CA THR A 273 -6.53 3.24 -17.40
C THR A 273 -6.05 4.66 -17.15
N GLU A 274 -4.85 5.02 -17.63
CA GLU A 274 -4.17 6.28 -17.34
C GLU A 274 -3.97 6.55 -15.83
N GLY A 275 -4.01 5.48 -15.03
CA GLY A 275 -3.96 5.54 -13.56
C GLY A 275 -5.26 5.93 -12.88
N GLN A 276 -6.39 5.89 -13.60
CA GLN A 276 -7.75 6.06 -13.07
C GLN A 276 -8.49 4.72 -12.93
#